data_AF-A0AAW9K0L2-F1
#
_entry.id   AF-A0AAW9K0L2-F1
#
_cell.length_a   1.000
_cell.length_b   1.000
_cell.length_c   1.000
_cell.angle_alpha   90.00
_cell.angle_beta   90.00
_cell.angle_gamma   90.00
#
_symmetry.space_group_name_H-M   'P 1'
#
loop_
_entity.id
_entity.type
_entity.pdbx_description
1 polymer ?
#
loop_
_entity_poly.entity_id
_entity_poly.type
_entity_poly.pdbx_seq_one_letter_code
_entity_poly.pdbx_strand_id
1 'polypeptide(L)'
;MTKSSGMFVKINYKINGDNRFQGEHKAKMYKDTAVSKYVLCGGSYFRNRGTIIFHANNFKEAEEIINNNPFVFYEDYSFEILSKNSISLGNKYH
;
A
#
# COMPACT_ATOMS: atom_id res chain seq x y z
N MET A 1 18.56 -10.77 -20.27
CA MET A 1 18.38 -10.27 -18.89
C MET A 1 17.09 -10.83 -18.32
N THR A 2 17.17 -11.89 -17.52
CA THR A 2 16.03 -12.46 -16.78
C THR A 2 15.87 -11.69 -15.48
N LYS A 3 14.87 -10.79 -15.37
CA LYS A 3 14.48 -10.24 -14.06
C LYS A 3 13.79 -11.36 -13.27
N SER A 4 14.53 -12.06 -12.42
CA SER A 4 14.05 -13.20 -11.63
C SER A 4 13.65 -12.83 -10.19
N SER A 5 13.23 -11.58 -9.95
CA SER A 5 12.68 -11.16 -8.66
C SER A 5 11.82 -9.89 -8.84
N GLY A 6 10.50 -10.04 -8.81
CA GLY A 6 9.59 -8.90 -8.64
C GLY A 6 9.77 -8.30 -7.24
N MET A 7 9.62 -6.99 -7.13
CA MET A 7 9.64 -6.30 -5.83
C MET A 7 8.25 -5.79 -5.53
N PHE A 8 7.77 -6.06 -4.32
CA PHE A 8 6.43 -5.69 -3.89
C PHE A 8 6.46 -4.97 -2.56
N VAL A 9 5.62 -3.96 -2.42
CA VAL A 9 5.40 -3.23 -1.17
C VAL A 9 4.06 -3.67 -0.61
N LYS A 10 4.07 -4.36 0.53
CA LYS A 10 2.87 -4.69 1.29
C LYS A 10 2.67 -3.65 2.38
N ILE A 11 1.55 -2.96 2.37
CA ILE A 11 1.15 -1.96 3.36
C ILE A 11 -0.02 -2.51 4.15
N ASN A 12 0.03 -2.43 5.47
CA ASN A 12 -1.10 -2.68 6.34
C ASN A 12 -1.49 -1.40 7.06
N TYR A 13 -2.80 -1.21 7.27
CA TYR A 13 -3.36 -0.06 7.96
C TYR A 13 -4.61 -0.45 8.75
N LYS A 14 -5.01 0.36 9.72
CA LYS A 14 -6.27 0.20 10.46
C LYS A 14 -7.03 1.52 10.54
N ILE A 15 -8.27 1.54 10.08
CA ILE A 15 -9.15 2.70 10.16
C ILE A 15 -9.90 2.69 11.49
N ASN A 16 -9.49 3.54 12.42
CA ASN A 16 -10.26 3.80 13.64
C ASN A 16 -11.37 4.82 13.36
N GLY A 17 -12.46 4.75 14.13
CA GLY A 17 -13.66 5.57 13.92
C GLY A 17 -13.41 7.08 13.90
N ASP A 18 -12.36 7.54 14.58
CA ASP A 18 -11.93 8.93 14.73
C ASP A 18 -11.07 9.44 13.55
N ASN A 19 -10.37 8.53 12.85
CA ASN A 19 -9.43 8.89 11.78
C ASN A 19 -10.08 9.05 10.40
N ARG A 20 -11.41 8.89 10.29
CA ARG A 20 -12.15 9.02 9.02
C ARG A 20 -11.99 10.41 8.38
N PHE A 21 -11.87 11.45 9.21
CA PHE A 21 -11.76 12.83 8.76
C PHE A 21 -10.34 13.23 8.31
N GLN A 22 -9.30 12.46 8.68
CA GLN A 22 -7.94 12.72 8.20
C GLN A 22 -7.78 12.43 6.70
N GLY A 23 -8.61 11.54 6.14
CA GLY A 23 -8.61 11.22 4.71
C GLY A 23 -9.18 12.31 3.81
N GLU A 24 -10.22 13.03 4.25
CA GLU A 24 -10.91 14.03 3.43
C GLU A 24 -10.09 15.32 3.23
N HIS A 25 -9.35 15.76 4.26
CA HIS A 25 -8.50 16.96 4.16
C HIS A 25 -7.31 16.76 3.22
N LYS A 26 -6.78 15.54 3.07
CA LYS A 26 -5.58 15.26 2.28
C LYS A 26 -5.85 14.66 0.90
N ALA A 27 -7.05 14.13 0.63
CA ALA A 27 -7.46 13.77 -0.73
C ALA A 27 -7.32 14.93 -1.74
N LYS A 28 -7.44 16.19 -1.27
CA LYS A 28 -7.13 17.39 -2.07
C LYS A 28 -5.64 17.56 -2.40
N MET A 29 -4.70 17.13 -1.55
CA MET A 29 -3.26 17.24 -1.80
C MET A 29 -2.74 16.17 -2.77
N TYR A 30 -3.42 15.02 -2.86
CA TYR A 30 -3.05 13.92 -3.77
C TYR A 30 -3.44 14.16 -5.23
N LYS A 31 -4.18 15.23 -5.56
CA LYS A 31 -4.57 15.53 -6.95
C LYS A 31 -3.38 15.91 -7.85
N ASP A 32 -2.28 16.41 -7.27
CA ASP A 32 -1.14 16.92 -8.04
C ASP A 32 0.04 15.93 -8.17
N THR A 33 0.02 14.81 -7.44
CA THR A 33 1.14 13.84 -7.40
C THR A 33 0.74 12.49 -7.99
N ALA A 34 1.05 12.29 -9.28
CA ALA A 34 1.31 10.99 -9.90
C ALA A 34 0.27 9.86 -9.67
N VAL A 35 -1.03 10.19 -9.63
CA VAL A 35 -2.12 9.21 -9.42
C VAL A 35 -2.14 8.11 -10.49
N SER A 36 -1.60 8.36 -11.68
CA SER A 36 -1.58 7.40 -12.80
C SER A 36 -0.53 6.29 -12.67
N LYS A 37 0.44 6.38 -11.75
CA LYS A 37 1.58 5.44 -11.73
C LYS A 37 1.33 4.15 -10.94
N TYR A 38 0.38 4.15 -10.00
CA TYR A 38 0.17 3.04 -9.05
C TYR A 38 -1.10 2.21 -9.29
N VAL A 39 -1.55 2.11 -10.55
CA VAL A 39 -2.80 1.41 -10.96
C VAL A 39 -2.78 -0.10 -10.70
N LEU A 40 -1.61 -0.72 -10.53
CA LEU A 40 -1.47 -2.17 -10.28
C LEU A 40 -1.28 -2.46 -8.79
N CYS A 41 -2.37 -2.41 -8.03
CA CYS A 41 -2.39 -2.88 -6.65
C CYS A 41 -3.58 -3.82 -6.39
N GLY A 42 -3.42 -4.70 -5.40
CA GLY A 42 -4.48 -5.58 -4.91
C GLY A 42 -4.41 -5.64 -3.39
N GLY A 43 -5.53 -5.94 -2.73
CA GLY A 43 -5.58 -5.88 -1.28
C GLY A 43 -6.77 -6.62 -0.67
N SER A 44 -6.75 -6.72 0.65
CA SER A 44 -7.84 -7.28 1.46
C SER A 44 -8.24 -6.28 2.55
N TYR A 45 -9.53 -6.17 2.84
CA TYR A 45 -10.04 -5.35 3.93
C TYR A 45 -10.97 -6.17 4.82
N PHE A 46 -10.71 -6.18 6.12
CA PHE A 46 -11.49 -6.92 7.12
C PHE A 46 -11.43 -6.26 8.49
N ARG A 47 -12.59 -6.09 9.15
CA ARG A 47 -12.71 -5.52 10.51
C ARG A 47 -11.83 -4.27 10.71
N ASN A 48 -12.02 -3.29 9.83
CA ASN A 48 -11.29 -2.02 9.84
C ASN A 48 -9.78 -2.09 9.60
N ARG A 49 -9.24 -3.26 9.30
CA ARG A 49 -7.84 -3.44 8.90
C ARG A 49 -7.79 -3.71 7.41
N GLY A 50 -6.87 -3.06 6.73
CA GLY A 50 -6.63 -3.28 5.31
C GLY A 50 -5.19 -3.62 5.04
N THR A 51 -4.97 -4.42 4.00
CA THR A 51 -3.67 -4.68 3.41
C THR A 51 -3.74 -4.31 1.93
N ILE A 52 -2.77 -3.56 1.43
CA ILE A 52 -2.61 -3.24 0.00
C ILE A 52 -1.21 -3.64 -0.43
N ILE A 53 -1.09 -4.28 -1.59
CA ILE A 53 0.18 -4.70 -2.17
C ILE A 53 0.37 -4.00 -3.51
N PHE A 54 1.52 -3.33 -3.65
CA PHE A 54 1.95 -2.65 -4.87
C PHE A 54 3.14 -3.39 -5.48
N HIS A 55 3.22 -3.44 -6.80
CA HIS A 55 4.47 -3.80 -7.49
C HIS A 55 5.35 -2.57 -7.63
N ALA A 56 6.64 -2.71 -7.37
CA ALA A 56 7.64 -1.65 -7.47
C ALA A 56 8.83 -2.11 -8.31
N ASN A 57 9.39 -1.21 -9.11
CA ASN A 57 10.47 -1.51 -10.05
C ASN A 57 11.85 -1.42 -9.42
N ASN A 58 11.99 -0.66 -8.33
CA ASN A 58 13.24 -0.43 -7.60
C ASN A 58 12.96 0.17 -6.21
N PHE A 59 13.95 0.15 -5.32
CA PHE A 59 13.81 0.63 -3.93
C PHE A 59 13.32 2.08 -3.82
N LYS A 60 13.73 2.96 -4.73
CA LYS A 60 13.25 4.35 -4.76
C LYS A 60 11.73 4.41 -4.95
N GLU A 61 11.19 3.63 -5.88
CA GLU A 61 9.74 3.54 -6.08
C GLU A 61 9.03 2.89 -4.88
N ALA A 62 9.66 1.91 -4.22
CA ALA A 62 9.11 1.35 -2.99
C ALA A 62 9.01 2.40 -1.87
N GLU A 63 10.04 3.22 -1.67
CA GLU A 63 10.01 4.33 -0.72
C GLU A 63 8.96 5.38 -1.09
N GLU A 64 8.83 5.71 -2.38
CA GLU A 64 7.77 6.61 -2.88
C GLU A 64 6.37 6.07 -2.53
N ILE A 65 6.13 4.76 -2.69
CA ILE A 65 4.87 4.11 -2.31
C ILE A 65 4.63 4.17 -0.80
N ILE A 66 5.65 3.86 0.00
CA ILE A 66 5.55 3.83 1.47
C ILE A 66 5.25 5.22 2.03
N ASN A 67 5.96 6.25 1.56
CA ASN A 67 5.90 7.58 2.15
C ASN A 67 4.70 8.40 1.65
N ASN A 68 4.21 8.11 0.45
CA ASN A 68 3.06 8.80 -0.13
C ASN A 68 1.75 8.02 0.01
N ASN A 69 1.71 6.91 0.77
CA ASN A 69 0.45 6.20 0.95
C ASN A 69 -0.56 7.04 1.76
N PRO A 70 -1.85 7.10 1.37
CA PRO A 70 -2.87 7.85 2.12
C PRO A 70 -3.02 7.44 3.58
N PHE A 71 -2.59 6.23 3.94
CA PHE A 71 -2.68 5.69 5.30
C PHE A 71 -1.41 5.91 6.14
N VAL A 72 -0.37 6.58 5.62
CA VAL A 72 0.95 6.73 6.28
C VAL A 72 0.89 7.32 7.70
N PHE A 73 -0.14 8.10 8.01
CA PHE A 73 -0.32 8.75 9.31
C PHE A 73 -1.20 7.96 10.29
N TYR A 74 -1.67 6.76 9.91
CA TYR A 74 -2.48 5.93 10.79
C TYR A 74 -1.56 5.20 11.78
N GLU A 75 -1.96 5.11 13.06
CA GLU A 75 -1.12 4.51 14.13
C GLU A 75 -0.68 3.08 13.83
N ASP A 76 -1.52 2.30 13.14
CA ASP A 76 -1.24 0.92 12.76
C ASP A 76 -0.66 0.80 11.33
N TYR A 77 -0.12 1.90 10.76
CA TYR A 77 0.55 1.87 9.47
C TYR A 77 1.85 1.08 9.56
N SER A 78 1.96 0.03 8.75
CA SER A 78 3.17 -0.78 8.65
C SER A 78 3.40 -1.21 7.20
N PHE A 79 4.65 -1.48 6.86
CA PHE A 79 5.01 -1.92 5.52
C PHE A 79 6.06 -3.03 5.53
N GLU A 80 6.10 -3.79 4.45
CA GLU A 80 7.11 -4.82 4.17
C GLU A 80 7.48 -4.77 2.68
N ILE A 81 8.78 -4.78 2.38
CA ILE A 81 9.29 -4.93 1.01
C ILE A 81 9.60 -6.40 0.77
N LEU A 82 8.91 -7.00 -0.19
CA LEU A 82 9.00 -8.41 -0.55
C LEU A 82 9.72 -8.56 -1.88
N SER A 83 10.75 -9.41 -1.92
CA SER A 83 11.39 -9.85 -3.15
C SER A 83 10.85 -11.23 -3.54
N LYS A 84 9.92 -11.29 -4.49
CA LYS A 84 9.22 -12.52 -4.92
C LYS A 84 8.86 -12.46 -6.41
N ASN A 85 8.68 -13.60 -7.05
CA ASN A 85 8.22 -13.64 -8.45
C ASN A 85 6.70 -13.47 -8.59
N SER A 86 5.95 -13.81 -7.54
CA SER A 86 4.49 -13.66 -7.48
C SER A 86 4.02 -13.55 -6.04
N ILE A 87 2.86 -12.91 -5.83
CA ILE A 87 2.20 -12.82 -4.53
C ILE A 87 0.75 -13.30 -4.65
N SER A 88 0.33 -14.15 -3.72
CA SER A 88 -1.06 -14.57 -3.54
C SER A 88 -1.66 -13.87 -2.32
N LEU A 89 -2.78 -13.19 -2.49
CA LEU A 89 -3.61 -12.67 -1.40
C LEU A 89 -4.49 -13.81 -0.88
N GLY A 90 -3.94 -14.64 0.00
CA GLY A 90 -4.66 -15.75 0.59
C GLY A 90 -5.62 -15.28 1.69
N ASN A 91 -6.92 -15.53 1.51
CA ASN A 91 -7.88 -15.50 2.62
C ASN A 91 -7.74 -16.79 3.43
N LYS A 92 -6.91 -16.80 4.49
CA LYS A 92 -7.03 -17.86 5.51
C LYS A 92 -8.19 -17.50 6.43
N TYR A 93 -9.39 -17.95 6.08
CA TYR A 93 -10.46 -18.13 7.05
C TYR A 93 -10.09 -19.36 7.90
N HIS A 94 -9.76 -19.14 9.17
CA HIS A 94 -9.79 -20.16 10.21
C HIS A 94 -11.06 -19.98 11.03
#